data_AF-A0A955T418-F1
#
_entry.id   AF-A0A955T418-F1
#
_cell.length_a   1.000
_cell.length_b   1.000
_cell.length_c   1.000
_cell.angle_alpha   90.00
_cell.angle_beta   90.00
_cell.angle_gamma   90.00
#
_symmetry.space_group_name_H-M   'P 1'
#
loop_
_entity.id
_entity.type
_entity.pdbx_description
1 polymer ?
#
loop_
_entity_poly.entity_id
_entity_poly.type
_entity_poly.pdbx_seq_one_letter_code
_entity_poly.pdbx_strand_id
1 'polypeptide(L)'
;VTFLYQIAPGASDHSYGIHVAELAGVPKQVTRRASRVLAQLESGDFHKNRETADPTGGIQLSLFSLVDEPLSAQLRNLKPEEMSPLEALQILDDLVRQARGEG
;
A
#
# COMPACT_ATOMS: atom_id res chain seq x y z
N VAL A 1 -7.36 -6.55 29.42
CA VAL A 1 -8.08 -7.17 28.28
C VAL A 1 -8.40 -8.60 28.67
N THR A 2 -9.64 -9.03 28.49
CA THR A 2 -10.07 -10.40 28.76
C THR A 2 -10.42 -11.03 27.43
N PHE A 3 -9.67 -12.06 27.02
CA PHE A 3 -9.94 -12.78 25.78
C PHE A 3 -11.03 -13.84 26.00
N LEU A 4 -11.97 -13.91 25.08
CA LEU A 4 -12.96 -14.98 25.02
C LEU A 4 -12.41 -16.11 24.14
N TYR A 5 -12.34 -17.32 24.69
CA TYR A 5 -11.94 -18.52 23.96
C TYR A 5 -13.17 -19.19 23.33
N GLN A 6 -13.90 -18.45 22.50
CA GLN A 6 -15.14 -18.90 21.88
C GLN A 6 -15.08 -18.74 20.36
N ILE A 7 -15.53 -19.77 19.64
CA ILE A 7 -15.68 -19.73 18.18
C ILE A 7 -17.10 -19.25 17.88
N ALA A 8 -17.22 -18.16 17.13
CA ALA A 8 -18.49 -17.64 16.62
C ALA A 8 -18.52 -17.77 15.08
N PRO A 9 -19.67 -18.09 14.48
CA PRO A 9 -19.82 -18.07 13.03
C PRO A 9 -19.74 -16.63 12.50
N GLY A 10 -18.96 -16.41 11.44
CA GLY A 10 -18.74 -15.10 10.82
C GLY A 10 -17.25 -14.77 10.66
N ALA A 11 -16.95 -13.76 9.82
CA ALA A 11 -15.61 -13.19 9.72
C ALA A 11 -15.37 -12.18 10.86
N SER A 12 -14.12 -11.95 11.22
CA SER A 12 -13.76 -10.91 12.19
C SER A 12 -13.73 -9.55 11.51
N ASP A 13 -14.45 -8.57 12.05
CA ASP A 13 -14.44 -7.17 11.57
C ASP A 13 -13.21 -6.38 12.06
N HIS A 14 -12.41 -6.96 12.97
CA HIS A 14 -11.29 -6.27 13.61
C HIS A 14 -10.02 -7.11 13.67
N SER A 15 -8.86 -6.47 13.46
CA SER A 15 -7.54 -7.09 13.56
C SER A 15 -6.95 -7.02 14.97
N TYR A 16 -7.39 -7.92 15.86
CA TYR A 16 -6.88 -8.01 17.23
C TYR A 16 -5.38 -8.35 17.33
N GLY A 17 -4.78 -8.90 16.27
CA GLY A 17 -3.36 -9.29 16.26
C GLY A 17 -2.38 -8.14 16.49
N ILE A 18 -2.69 -6.93 16.03
CA ILE A 18 -1.83 -5.75 16.25
C ILE A 18 -1.85 -5.35 17.74
N HIS A 19 -3.02 -5.43 18.38
CA HIS A 19 -3.17 -5.14 19.79
C HIS A 19 -2.45 -6.17 20.67
N VAL A 20 -2.52 -7.46 20.30
CA VAL A 20 -1.74 -8.52 20.97
C VAL A 20 -0.23 -8.31 20.79
N ALA A 21 0.21 -7.90 19.59
CA ALA A 21 1.61 -7.59 19.33
C ALA A 21 2.14 -6.44 20.20
N GLU A 22 1.32 -5.40 20.42
CA GLU A 22 1.67 -4.32 21.35
C GLU A 22 1.81 -4.81 22.79
N LEU A 23 0.88 -5.67 23.25
CA LEU A 23 0.96 -6.30 24.58
C LEU A 23 2.17 -7.25 24.70
N ALA A 24 2.58 -7.89 23.60
CA ALA A 24 3.75 -8.75 23.52
C ALA A 24 5.08 -7.97 23.48
N GLY A 25 5.05 -6.63 23.52
CA GLY A 25 6.25 -5.80 23.52
C GLY A 25 6.89 -5.60 22.15
N VAL A 26 6.15 -5.83 21.06
CA VAL A 26 6.63 -5.52 19.71
C VAL A 26 6.91 -4.01 19.61
N PRO A 27 8.03 -3.58 18.97
CA PRO A 27 8.39 -2.17 18.89
C PRO A 27 7.27 -1.29 18.32
N LYS A 28 7.03 -0.13 18.95
CA LYS A 28 5.95 0.81 18.57
C LYS A 28 6.01 1.25 17.10
N GLN A 29 7.20 1.34 16.51
CA GLN A 29 7.33 1.69 15.10
C GLN A 29 6.69 0.64 14.17
N VAL A 30 6.79 -0.64 14.55
CA VAL A 30 6.22 -1.76 13.80
C VAL A 30 4.70 -1.79 13.94
N THR A 31 4.18 -1.72 15.17
CA THR A 31 2.73 -1.75 15.41
C THR A 31 2.03 -0.54 14.77
N ARG A 32 2.63 0.66 14.83
CA ARG A 32 2.09 1.86 14.15
C ARG A 32 2.06 1.71 12.63
N ARG A 33 3.10 1.13 12.03
CA ARG A 33 3.11 0.86 10.57
C ARG A 33 2.02 -0.16 10.22
N ALA A 34 1.90 -1.23 10.99
CA ALA A 34 0.88 -2.26 10.78
C ALA A 34 -0.54 -1.66 10.84
N SER A 35 -0.83 -0.76 11.80
CA SER A 35 -2.13 -0.08 11.88
C SER A 35 -2.42 0.78 10.65
N ARG A 36 -1.42 1.48 10.11
CA ARG A 36 -1.59 2.29 8.90
C ARG A 36 -1.91 1.42 7.67
N VAL A 37 -1.20 0.31 7.52
CA VAL A 37 -1.45 -0.66 6.43
C VAL A 37 -2.84 -1.27 6.56
N LEU A 38 -3.26 -1.64 7.78
CA LEU A 38 -4.59 -2.16 8.03
C LEU A 38 -5.68 -1.16 7.61
N ALA A 39 -5.56 0.11 8.01
CA ALA A 39 -6.50 1.15 7.63
C ALA A 39 -6.64 1.31 6.11
N GLN A 40 -5.53 1.15 5.37
CA GLN A 40 -5.52 1.19 3.90
C GLN A 40 -6.14 -0.06 3.26
N LEU A 41 -6.07 -1.21 3.92
CA LEU A 41 -6.73 -2.43 3.44
C LEU A 41 -8.24 -2.38 3.69
N GLU A 42 -8.66 -1.81 4.81
CA GLU A 42 -10.06 -1.64 5.20
C GLU A 42 -10.78 -0.54 4.39
N SER A 43 -10.06 0.45 3.82
CA SER A 43 -10.64 1.52 2.99
C SER A 43 -11.17 1.05 1.62
N GLY A 44 -11.01 -0.23 1.28
CA GLY A 44 -11.64 -0.82 0.11
C GLY A 44 -10.89 -0.65 -1.21
N ASP A 45 -9.77 0.07 -1.22
CA ASP A 45 -8.95 0.32 -2.43
C ASP A 45 -8.36 -0.97 -3.05
N PHE A 46 -8.37 -2.08 -2.29
CA PHE A 46 -7.84 -3.38 -2.70
C PHE A 46 -8.86 -4.36 -3.32
N HIS A 47 -10.17 -4.05 -3.28
CA HIS A 47 -11.20 -5.03 -3.71
C HIS A 47 -11.48 -5.06 -5.23
N LYS A 48 -10.91 -4.14 -6.01
CA LYS A 48 -11.21 -4.04 -7.46
C LYS A 48 -10.48 -5.02 -8.38
N ASN A 49 -9.54 -5.83 -7.88
CA ASN A 49 -8.68 -6.65 -8.74
C ASN A 49 -8.70 -8.16 -8.42
N ARG A 50 -9.78 -8.67 -7.81
CA ARG A 50 -9.91 -10.12 -7.48
C ARG A 50 -10.54 -10.98 -8.58
N GLU A 51 -10.84 -10.45 -9.77
CA GLU A 51 -11.54 -11.22 -10.81
C GLU A 51 -10.63 -12.09 -11.70
N THR A 52 -9.31 -12.11 -11.50
CA THR A 52 -8.42 -12.99 -12.30
C THR A 52 -7.37 -13.70 -11.42
N ALA A 53 -7.78 -14.76 -10.71
CA ALA A 53 -6.82 -15.70 -10.12
C ALA A 53 -7.27 -17.14 -10.35
N ASP A 54 -6.54 -17.81 -11.24
CA ASP A 54 -6.52 -19.24 -11.52
C ASP A 54 -6.36 -20.07 -10.21
N PRO A 55 -7.04 -21.22 -10.00
CA PRO A 55 -7.14 -21.87 -8.69
C PRO A 55 -5.94 -22.76 -8.32
N THR A 56 -4.92 -22.87 -9.17
CA THR A 56 -3.80 -23.81 -8.97
C THR A 56 -2.45 -23.13 -9.13
N GLY A 57 -1.91 -22.62 -8.03
CA GLY A 57 -0.47 -22.35 -7.94
C GLY A 57 -0.12 -21.06 -7.23
N GLY A 58 0.13 -21.17 -5.92
CA GLY A 58 0.93 -20.23 -5.15
C GLY A 58 0.34 -18.82 -5.02
N ILE A 59 -0.10 -18.46 -3.81
CA ILE A 59 -0.34 -17.06 -3.44
C ILE A 59 1.04 -16.37 -3.37
N GLN A 60 1.58 -16.01 -4.54
CA GLN A 60 2.70 -15.10 -4.63
C GLN A 60 2.13 -13.70 -4.40
N LEU A 61 2.37 -13.20 -3.19
CA LEU A 61 2.13 -11.81 -2.82
C LEU A 61 2.84 -10.89 -3.82
N SER A 62 2.10 -10.40 -4.81
CA SER A 62 2.48 -9.27 -5.67
C SER A 62 2.44 -7.95 -4.88
N LEU A 63 2.79 -7.98 -3.58
CA LEU A 63 2.75 -6.85 -2.64
C LEU A 63 3.76 -5.75 -3.02
N PHE A 64 4.75 -6.09 -3.83
CA PHE A 64 5.79 -5.18 -4.31
C PHE A 64 5.58 -4.69 -5.75
N SER A 65 4.68 -5.33 -6.52
CA SER A 65 4.38 -4.94 -7.91
C SER A 65 3.24 -3.91 -8.00
N LEU A 66 2.48 -3.75 -6.91
CA LEU A 66 1.38 -2.77 -6.77
C LEU A 66 1.85 -1.32 -6.59
N VAL A 67 3.17 -1.07 -6.59
CA VAL A 67 3.78 0.25 -6.36
C VAL A 67 4.41 0.83 -7.63
N ASP A 68 4.03 0.34 -8.81
CA ASP A 68 4.29 1.10 -10.05
C ASP A 68 3.20 2.17 -10.19
N GLU A 69 3.31 3.18 -9.32
CA GLU A 69 2.65 4.48 -9.44
C GLU A 69 2.84 5.02 -10.87
N PRO A 70 1.82 5.62 -11.51
CA PRO A 70 1.94 6.19 -12.86
C PRO A 70 3.13 7.17 -13.00
N LEU A 71 3.55 7.76 -11.88
CA LEU A 71 4.73 8.62 -11.77
C LEU A 71 6.07 7.88 -11.97
N SER A 72 6.19 6.63 -11.48
CA SER A 72 7.42 5.84 -11.61
C SER A 72 7.69 5.46 -13.06
N ALA A 73 6.64 5.15 -13.82
CA ALA A 73 6.72 4.87 -15.24
C ALA A 73 7.13 6.11 -16.05
N GLN A 74 6.59 7.29 -15.71
CA GLN A 74 6.99 8.57 -16.32
C GLN A 74 8.46 8.90 -16.04
N LEU A 75 8.92 8.71 -14.80
CA LEU A 75 10.32 8.94 -14.42
C LEU A 75 11.30 8.01 -15.16
N ARG A 76 10.93 6.74 -15.38
CA ARG A 76 11.78 5.79 -16.12
C ARG A 76 11.97 6.15 -17.60
N ASN A 77 11.01 6.87 -18.18
CA ASN A 77 11.03 7.26 -19.59
C ASN A 77 11.67 8.64 -19.85
N LEU A 78 12.02 9.38 -18.80
CA LEU A 78 12.68 10.67 -18.93
C LEU A 78 14.14 10.50 -19.31
N LYS A 79 14.61 11.34 -20.24
CA LYS A 79 15.99 11.40 -20.71
C LYS A 79 16.61 12.78 -20.44
N PRO A 80 17.17 13.01 -19.23
CA PRO A 80 17.74 14.29 -18.85
C PRO A 80 18.83 14.82 -19.81
N GLU A 81 19.52 13.92 -20.50
CA GLU A 81 20.56 14.23 -21.47
C GLU A 81 20.05 14.79 -22.81
N GLU A 82 18.76 14.58 -23.13
CA GLU A 82 18.13 15.03 -24.37
C GLU A 82 17.24 16.28 -24.19
N MET A 83 17.11 16.82 -22.96
CA MET A 83 16.22 17.94 -22.66
C MET A 83 16.97 19.25 -22.38
N SER A 84 16.33 20.37 -22.70
CA SER A 84 16.80 21.68 -22.27
C SER A 84 16.56 21.90 -20.77
N PRO A 85 17.35 22.76 -20.09
CA PRO A 85 17.14 23.07 -18.68
C PRO A 85 15.73 23.59 -18.36
N LEU A 86 15.09 24.28 -19.30
CA LEU A 86 13.74 24.81 -19.11
C LEU A 86 12.68 23.69 -19.15
N GLU A 87 12.79 22.77 -20.11
CA GLU A 87 11.90 21.60 -20.22
C GLU A 87 12.03 20.69 -19.00
N ALA A 88 13.25 20.48 -18.51
CA ALA A 88 13.49 19.71 -17.29
C ALA A 88 12.74 20.29 -16.08
N LEU A 89 12.78 21.62 -15.93
CA LEU A 89 12.11 22.31 -14.83
C LEU A 89 10.59 22.27 -14.96
N GLN A 90 10.05 22.37 -16.18
CA GLN A 90 8.60 22.27 -16.42
C GLN A 90 8.08 20.87 -16.07
N ILE A 91 8.75 19.83 -16.57
CA ILE A 91 8.38 18.44 -16.28
C ILE A 91 8.48 18.16 -14.78
N LEU A 92 9.52 18.67 -14.11
CA LEU A 92 9.66 18.52 -12.66
C LEU A 92 8.52 19.19 -11.88
N ASP A 93 8.07 20.39 -12.28
CA ASP A 93 6.93 21.06 -11.65
C ASP A 93 5.65 20.21 -11.79
N ASP A 94 5.39 19.68 -12.99
CA ASP A 94 4.24 18.83 -13.27
C ASP A 94 4.26 17.54 -12.43
N LEU A 95 5.41 16.87 -12.35
CA LEU A 95 5.58 15.67 -11.53
C LEU A 95 5.37 15.96 -10.03
N VAL A 96 5.83 17.11 -9.55
CA VAL A 96 5.64 17.52 -8.14
C VAL A 96 4.16 17.81 -7.85
N ARG A 97 3.44 18.45 -8.77
CA ARG A 97 1.99 18.69 -8.64
C ARG A 97 1.21 17.39 -8.60
N GLN A 98 1.52 16.45 -9.49
CA GLN A 98 0.91 15.12 -9.50
C GLN A 98 1.17 14.36 -8.19
N ALA A 99 2.41 14.40 -7.68
CA ALA A 99 2.77 13.75 -6.42
C ALA A 99 2.08 14.37 -5.18
N ARG A 100 1.69 15.65 -5.26
CA ARG A 100 0.94 16.36 -4.20
C ARG A 100 -0.57 16.17 -4.28
N GLY A 101 -1.08 15.55 -5.34
CA GLY A 101 -2.52 15.38 -5.57
C GLY A 101 -3.23 16.66 -6.01
N GLU A 102 -2.51 17.61 -6.61
CA GLU A 102 -3.05 18.89 -7.10
C GLU A 102 -3.49 18.83 -8.58
N GLY A 103 -3.81 17.64 -9.10
CA GLY A 103 -4.16 17.40 -10.51
C GLY A 103 -5.44 16.60 -10.69
#